data_AF-A0A7Z7NFT5-F1
#
_entry.id   AF-A0A7Z7NFT5-F1
#
_cell.length_a   1.000
_cell.length_b   1.000
_cell.length_c   1.000
_cell.angle_alpha   90.00
_cell.angle_beta   90.00
_cell.angle_gamma   90.00
#
_symmetry.space_group_name_H-M   'P 1'
#
loop_
_entity.id
_entity.type
_entity.pdbx_description
1 polymer ?
#
loop_
_entity_poly.entity_id
_entity_poly.type
_entity_poly.pdbx_seq_one_letter_code
_entity_poly.pdbx_strand_id
1 'polypeptide(L)'
;MLAPRSDADGQQVQIVLDADDKHLRFRSSVALRRVGTHEIVPTMATRVSCRNWPGRAYMGCMHHAHHHDVMPTMLRAAVGRALHAEPLTSQAWPA
;
A
#
# COMPACT_ATOMS: atom_id res chain seq x y z
N MET A 1 -10.66 -7.49 2.46
CA MET A 1 -11.53 -6.37 2.13
C MET A 1 -10.70 -5.26 1.49
N LEU A 2 -10.88 -5.01 0.20
CA LEU A 2 -10.38 -3.80 -0.44
C LEU A 2 -11.40 -2.69 -0.17
N ALA A 3 -11.00 -1.61 0.49
CA ALA A 3 -11.85 -0.45 0.68
C ALA A 3 -11.04 0.82 0.39
N PRO A 4 -11.38 1.58 -0.67
CA PRO A 4 -10.83 2.91 -0.85
C PRO A 4 -11.38 3.84 0.25
N ARG A 5 -10.52 4.70 0.76
CA ARG A 5 -10.84 5.77 1.70
C ARG A 5 -10.21 7.06 1.21
N SER A 6 -10.99 8.13 1.20
CA SER A 6 -10.49 9.46 0.90
C SER A 6 -10.40 10.29 2.18
N ASP A 7 -9.48 11.25 2.23
CA ASP A 7 -9.51 12.28 3.26
C ASP A 7 -10.63 13.29 3.00
N ALA A 8 -10.93 14.15 4.00
CA ALA A 8 -12.02 15.10 3.93
C ALA A 8 -11.84 16.15 2.81
N ASP A 9 -10.58 16.49 2.51
CA ASP A 9 -10.21 17.50 1.51
C ASP A 9 -10.05 16.91 0.09
N GLY A 10 -10.28 15.60 -0.06
CA GLY A 10 -10.12 14.89 -1.32
C GLY A 10 -8.70 14.94 -1.89
N GLN A 11 -7.68 15.22 -1.07
CA GLN A 11 -6.27 15.31 -1.49
C GLN A 11 -5.53 13.98 -1.33
N GLN A 12 -6.11 13.03 -0.58
CA GLN A 12 -5.54 11.72 -0.37
C GLN A 12 -6.58 10.64 -0.61
N VAL A 13 -6.19 9.60 -1.37
CA VAL A 13 -6.92 8.34 -1.45
C VAL A 13 -6.00 7.23 -0.96
N GLN A 14 -6.54 6.34 -0.12
CA GLN A 14 -5.85 5.17 0.39
C GLN A 14 -6.69 3.93 0.15
N ILE A 15 -6.04 2.87 -0.32
CA ILE A 15 -6.62 1.54 -0.39
C ILE A 15 -5.91 0.68 0.63
N VAL A 16 -6.69 -0.01 1.46
CA VAL A 16 -6.19 -1.01 2.40
C VAL A 16 -6.50 -2.40 1.87
N LEU A 17 -5.50 -3.27 1.92
CA LEU A 17 -5.54 -4.68 1.59
C LEU A 17 -5.37 -5.49 2.88
N ASP A 18 -6.20 -6.51 3.05
CA ASP A 18 -6.06 -7.50 4.11
C ASP A 18 -5.98 -8.91 3.55
N ALA A 19 -5.19 -9.74 4.23
CA ALA A 19 -5.02 -11.15 3.93
C ALA A 19 -4.67 -11.90 5.23
N ASP A 20 -5.66 -12.03 6.12
CA ASP A 20 -5.47 -12.77 7.38
C ASP A 20 -5.54 -14.29 7.14
N ASP A 21 -4.69 -15.04 7.83
CA ASP A 21 -4.75 -16.48 7.87
C ASP A 21 -4.61 -17.01 9.32
N LYS A 22 -4.49 -18.34 9.46
CA LYS A 22 -4.32 -19.00 10.78
C LYS A 22 -3.04 -18.60 11.51
N HIS A 23 -2.01 -18.19 10.77
CA HIS A 23 -0.64 -17.97 11.23
C HIS A 23 -0.28 -16.50 11.36
N LEU A 24 -0.89 -15.63 10.56
CA LEU A 24 -0.58 -14.20 10.54
C LEU A 24 -1.80 -13.33 10.25
N ARG A 25 -1.64 -12.06 10.60
CA ARG A 25 -2.48 -10.97 10.10
C ARG A 25 -1.66 -10.10 9.18
N PHE A 26 -2.15 -9.88 7.97
CA PHE A 26 -1.48 -9.06 6.96
C PHE A 26 -2.32 -7.83 6.66
N ARG A 27 -1.71 -6.66 6.73
CA ARG A 27 -2.29 -5.40 6.24
C ARG A 27 -1.27 -4.71 5.35
N SER A 28 -1.68 -4.34 4.16
CA SER A 28 -0.91 -3.45 3.28
C SER A 28 -1.80 -2.28 2.91
N SER A 29 -1.24 -1.09 2.82
CA SER A 29 -1.96 0.08 2.35
C SER A 29 -1.12 0.80 1.31
N VAL A 30 -1.77 1.24 0.24
CA VAL A 30 -1.20 2.15 -0.74
C VAL A 30 -2.01 3.43 -0.68
N ALA A 31 -1.33 4.56 -0.50
CA ALA A 31 -1.97 5.87 -0.52
C ALA A 31 -1.35 6.75 -1.59
N LEU A 32 -2.20 7.49 -2.29
CA LEU A 32 -1.80 8.54 -3.23
C LEU A 32 -2.20 9.87 -2.61
N ARG A 33 -1.24 10.78 -2.46
CA ARG A 33 -1.48 12.15 -2.01
C ARG A 33 -1.13 13.12 -3.12
N ARG A 34 -2.02 14.03 -3.45
CA ARG A 34 -1.73 15.16 -4.33
C ARG A 34 -0.88 16.19 -3.58
N VAL A 35 0.21 16.64 -4.18
CA VAL A 35 1.09 17.69 -3.66
C VAL A 35 1.14 18.80 -4.73
N GLY A 36 0.29 19.81 -4.57
CA GLY A 36 0.12 20.85 -5.60
C GLY A 36 -0.60 20.37 -6.86
N THR A 37 -0.34 21.04 -7.98
CA THR A 37 -1.18 20.90 -9.19
C THR A 37 -0.83 19.68 -10.05
N HIS A 38 0.43 19.23 -10.04
CA HIS A 38 0.93 18.22 -10.98
C HIS A 38 1.73 17.09 -10.33
N GLU A 39 1.84 17.06 -9.01
CA GLU A 39 2.60 16.02 -8.30
C GLU A 39 1.67 15.13 -7.49
N ILE A 40 1.92 13.82 -7.57
CA ILE A 40 1.29 12.81 -6.73
C ILE A 40 2.41 12.06 -6.03
N VAL A 41 2.34 12.00 -4.71
CA VAL A 41 3.28 11.24 -3.88
C VAL A 41 2.63 9.92 -3.49
N PRO A 42 3.10 8.79 -4.05
CA PRO A 42 2.67 7.47 -3.63
C PRO A 42 3.36 7.08 -2.34
N THR A 43 2.62 6.44 -1.43
CA THR A 43 3.14 5.89 -0.18
C THR A 43 2.60 4.48 0.03
N MET A 44 3.41 3.63 0.65
CA MET A 44 3.01 2.26 0.98
C MET A 44 3.40 1.94 2.41
N ALA A 45 2.50 1.31 3.13
CA ALA A 45 2.76 0.76 4.45
C ALA A 45 2.33 -0.69 4.50
N THR A 46 3.17 -1.56 5.07
CA THR A 46 2.85 -2.97 5.26
C THR A 46 3.08 -3.31 6.71
N ARG A 47 2.12 -4.02 7.32
CA ARG A 47 2.22 -4.55 8.66
C ARG A 47 1.85 -6.01 8.64
N VAL A 48 2.74 -6.83 9.19
CA VAL A 48 2.51 -8.26 9.38
C VAL A 48 2.63 -8.59 10.85
N SER A 49 1.65 -9.29 11.39
CA SER A 49 1.65 -9.75 12.79
C SER A 49 1.50 -11.26 12.82
N CYS A 50 2.55 -11.97 13.23
CA CYS A 50 2.55 -13.43 13.32
C CYS A 50 2.02 -13.91 14.67
N ARG A 51 1.06 -14.85 14.63
CA ARG A 51 0.47 -15.49 15.81
C ARG A 51 1.34 -16.62 16.35
N ASN A 52 2.15 -17.25 15.50
CA ASN A 52 3.06 -18.33 15.88
C ASN A 52 4.50 -17.83 16.13
N TRP A 53 5.27 -18.58 16.93
CA TRP A 53 6.66 -18.24 17.26
C TRP A 53 7.63 -18.31 16.07
N PRO A 54 7.57 -19.33 15.20
CA PRO A 54 8.44 -19.39 14.02
C PRO A 54 8.30 -18.16 13.11
N GLY A 55 7.07 -17.72 12.86
CA GLY A 55 6.76 -16.53 12.07
C GLY A 55 7.24 -15.24 12.73
N ARG A 56 7.15 -15.13 14.06
CA ARG A 56 7.73 -13.99 14.79
C ARG A 56 9.25 -13.92 14.64
N ALA A 57 9.95 -15.05 14.73
CA ALA A 57 11.40 -15.11 14.52
C ALA A 57 11.77 -14.70 13.08
N TYR A 58 11.09 -15.25 12.08
CA TYR A 58 11.30 -14.90 10.67
C TYR A 58 11.06 -13.40 10.41
N MET A 59 9.95 -12.86 10.92
CA MET A 59 9.61 -11.45 10.76
C MET A 59 10.63 -10.54 11.45
N GLY A 60 11.15 -10.93 12.62
CA GLY A 60 12.22 -10.19 13.29
C GLY A 60 13.47 -10.05 12.42
N CYS A 61 13.87 -11.12 11.73
CA CYS A 61 15.02 -11.09 10.83
C CYS A 61 14.76 -10.26 9.56
N MET A 62 13.56 -10.34 9.01
CA MET A 62 13.23 -9.75 7.70
C MET A 62 12.66 -8.32 7.78
N HIS A 63 12.34 -7.83 8.99
CA HIS A 63 11.67 -6.54 9.16
C HIS A 63 12.40 -5.39 8.47
N HIS A 64 13.73 -5.34 8.58
CA HIS A 64 14.55 -4.29 7.99
C HIS A 64 14.56 -4.36 6.45
N ALA A 65 14.91 -5.50 5.87
CA ALA A 65 14.94 -5.70 4.41
C ALA A 65 13.56 -5.48 3.77
N HIS A 66 12.49 -5.84 4.47
CA HIS A 66 11.13 -5.63 3.98
C HIS A 66 10.80 -4.14 3.84
N HIS A 67 11.13 -3.32 4.85
CA HIS A 67 10.85 -1.88 4.83
C HIS A 67 11.81 -1.10 3.91
N HIS A 68 13.09 -1.49 3.85
CA HIS A 68 14.09 -0.76 3.09
C HIS A 68 14.07 -1.09 1.59
N ASP A 69 13.91 -2.37 1.22
CA ASP A 69 14.11 -2.82 -0.16
C ASP A 69 12.83 -3.31 -0.82
N VAL A 70 12.08 -4.18 -0.13
CA VAL A 70 10.91 -4.87 -0.73
C VAL A 70 9.77 -3.89 -0.96
N MET A 71 9.36 -3.15 0.06
CA MET A 71 8.21 -2.23 -0.05
C MET A 71 8.42 -1.12 -1.08
N PRO A 72 9.55 -0.40 -1.12
CA PRO A 72 9.77 0.62 -2.15
C PRO A 72 9.80 0.03 -3.56
N THR A 73 10.37 -1.17 -3.74
CA THR A 73 10.40 -1.85 -5.04
C THR A 73 9.00 -2.25 -5.49
N MET A 74 8.19 -2.83 -4.59
CA MET A 74 6.79 -3.15 -4.87
C MET A 74 5.98 -1.91 -5.24
N LEU A 75 6.16 -0.81 -4.51
CA LEU A 75 5.47 0.44 -4.78
C LEU A 75 5.86 1.01 -6.15
N ARG A 76 7.15 1.07 -6.47
CA ARG A 76 7.62 1.51 -7.79
C ARG A 76 7.05 0.65 -8.93
N ALA A 77 7.04 -0.67 -8.75
CA ALA A 77 6.47 -1.58 -9.74
C ALA A 77 4.95 -1.36 -9.91
N ALA A 78 4.22 -1.17 -8.82
CA ALA A 78 2.78 -0.89 -8.86
C ALA A 78 2.47 0.44 -9.56
N VAL A 79 3.22 1.50 -9.24
CA VAL A 79 3.11 2.81 -9.91
C VAL A 79 3.43 2.68 -11.40
N GLY A 80 4.52 2.00 -11.75
CA GLY A 80 4.88 1.77 -13.15
C GLY A 80 3.75 1.07 -13.91
N ARG A 81 3.16 0.00 -13.34
CA ARG A 81 2.00 -0.68 -13.95
C ARG A 81 0.78 0.24 -14.07
N ALA A 82 0.51 1.08 -13.08
CA ALA A 82 -0.62 2.00 -13.13
C ALA A 82 -0.45 3.07 -14.21
N LEU A 83 0.78 3.56 -14.43
CA LEU A 83 1.09 4.52 -15.50
C LEU A 83 1.03 3.91 -16.90
N HIS A 84 1.25 2.60 -17.01
CA HIS A 84 1.17 1.86 -18.29
C HIS A 84 -0.19 1.18 -18.52
N ALA A 85 -1.06 1.13 -17.52
CA ALA A 85 -2.40 0.60 -17.67
C ALA A 85 -3.23 1.59 -18.52
N GLU A 86 -3.99 1.08 -19.49
CA GLU A 86 -5.01 1.90 -20.15
C GLU A 86 -5.97 2.46 -19.09
N PRO A 87 -6.44 3.71 -19.24
CA PRO A 87 -7.34 4.32 -18.27
C PRO A 87 -8.66 3.55 -18.24
N LEU A 88 -8.78 2.63 -17.28
CA LEU A 88 -10.04 2.04 -16.86
C LEU A 88 -10.89 3.20 -16.35
N THR A 89 -11.88 3.61 -17.14
CA THR A 89 -12.90 4.64 -16.89
C THR A 89 -12.72 5.36 -15.57
N SER A 90 -12.01 6.49 -15.63
CA SER A 90 -11.76 7.37 -14.50
C SER A 90 -13.10 7.81 -13.91
N GLN A 91 -13.47 7.26 -12.75
CA GLN A 91 -14.43 7.93 -11.90
C GLN A 91 -13.68 9.17 -11.39
N ALA A 92 -13.95 10.30 -12.04
CA ALA A 92 -13.20 11.54 -11.90
C ALA A 92 -12.93 11.85 -10.42
N TRP A 93 -11.67 12.12 -10.11
CA TRP A 93 -11.26 12.65 -8.82
C TRP A 93 -12.06 13.94 -8.58
N PRO A 94 -12.91 14.03 -7.54
CA PRO A 94 -13.64 15.26 -7.25
C PRO A 94 -12.62 16.38 -6.95
N ALA A 95 -12.82 17.51 -7.62
CA ALA A 95 -11.96 18.70 -7.53
C ALA A 95 -12.02 19.37 -6.15
#